data_AF-A0A3D0S839-F1
#
_entry.id   AF-A0A3D0S839-F1
#
_cell.length_a   1.000
_cell.length_b   1.000
_cell.length_c   1.000
_cell.angle_alpha   90.00
_cell.angle_beta   90.00
_cell.angle_gamma   90.00
#
_symmetry.space_group_name_H-M   'P 1'
#
loop_
_entity.id
_entity.type
_entity.pdbx_description
1 polymer ?
#
loop_
_entity_poly.entity_id
_entity_poly.type
_entity_poly.pdbx_seq_one_letter_code
_entity_poly.pdbx_strand_id
1 'polypeptide(L)' 'MAARYAGLTTVRQPMRELGARAAWLLDERIQGRTTPEHEVLPAHLVVRQSTTRSSTTREGTPA' A
#
# COMPACT_ATOMS: atom_id res chain seq x y z
N MET A 1 1.45 6.53 -9.59
CA MET A 1 2.03 7.87 -9.81
C MET A 1 0.98 9.00 -9.72
N ALA A 2 -0.24 8.85 -10.25
CA ALA A 2 -1.26 9.92 -10.26
C ALA A 2 -1.73 10.38 -8.85
N ALA A 3 -1.86 9.46 -7.90
CA ALA A 3 -2.39 9.74 -6.55
C ALA A 3 -1.64 10.86 -5.79
N ARG A 4 -0.34 11.07 -6.06
CA ARG A 4 0.43 12.16 -5.43
C ARG A 4 -0.05 13.54 -5.88
N TYR A 5 -0.43 13.65 -7.15
CA TYR A 5 -0.81 14.92 -7.78
C TYR A 5 -2.23 15.32 -7.42
N ALA A 6 -3.10 14.35 -7.16
CA ALA A 6 -4.46 14.57 -6.69
C ALA A 6 -4.60 14.60 -5.15
N GLY A 7 -3.49 14.65 -4.40
CA GLY A 7 -3.54 14.71 -2.93
C GLY A 7 -4.22 13.51 -2.27
N LEU A 8 -4.23 12.33 -2.93
CA LEU A 8 -4.96 11.16 -2.45
C LEU A 8 -4.24 10.44 -1.31
N THR A 9 -4.98 10.18 -0.23
CA THR A 9 -4.63 9.17 0.77
C THR A 9 -4.57 7.81 0.09
N THR A 10 -3.52 7.03 0.34
CA THR A 10 -3.29 5.78 -0.40
C THR A 10 -2.48 4.79 0.42
N VAL A 11 -2.57 3.51 0.07
CA VAL A 11 -1.65 2.49 0.56
C VAL A 11 -0.47 2.42 -0.41
N ARG A 12 0.69 2.89 0.02
CA ARG A 12 1.93 2.82 -0.75
C ARG A 12 2.45 1.40 -0.73
N GLN A 13 2.60 0.81 -1.91
CA GLN A 13 3.26 -0.47 -2.09
C GLN A 13 4.77 -0.28 -2.36
N PRO A 14 5.64 -1.16 -1.83
CA PRO A 14 7.09 -1.08 -2.01
C PRO A 14 7.50 -1.61 -3.40
N MET A 15 7.03 -0.96 -4.47
CA MET A 15 7.14 -1.48 -5.85
C MET A 15 8.56 -1.82 -6.31
N ARG A 16 9.55 -1.03 -5.87
CA ARG A 16 10.96 -1.28 -6.24
C ARG A 16 11.48 -2.58 -5.62
N GLU A 17 11.17 -2.81 -4.36
CA GLU A 17 11.56 -4.01 -3.63
C GLU A 17 10.78 -5.23 -4.13
N LEU A 18 9.48 -5.07 -4.38
CA LEU A 18 8.64 -6.09 -4.99
C LEU A 18 9.18 -6.54 -6.33
N GLY A 19 9.55 -5.61 -7.21
CA GLY A 19 10.14 -5.93 -8.52
C GLY A 19 11.49 -6.64 -8.40
N ALA A 20 12.35 -6.19 -7.50
CA ALA A 20 13.65 -6.83 -7.26
C ALA A 20 13.49 -8.26 -6.74
N ARG A 21 12.59 -8.47 -5.78
CA ARG A 21 12.32 -9.80 -5.22
C ARG A 21 11.68 -10.73 -6.25
N ALA A 22 10.75 -10.22 -7.07
CA ALA A 22 10.15 -11.00 -8.15
C ALA A 22 11.19 -11.42 -9.19
N ALA A 23 12.09 -10.53 -9.60
CA ALA A 23 13.16 -10.85 -10.53
C ALA A 23 14.12 -11.92 -9.98
N TRP A 24 14.47 -11.82 -8.70
CA TRP A 24 15.30 -12.80 -8.01
C TRP A 24 14.62 -14.18 -7.95
N LEU A 25 13.35 -14.24 -7.54
CA LEU A 25 12.60 -15.50 -7.48
C LEU A 25 12.42 -16.13 -8.86
N LEU A 26 12.26 -15.32 -9.90
CA LEU A 26 12.20 -15.78 -11.28
C LEU A 26 13.54 -16.40 -11.73
N ASP A 27 14.66 -15.73 -11.45
CA ASP A 27 16.00 -16.26 -11.76
C ASP A 27 16.21 -17.63 -11.12
N GLU A 28 15.92 -17.76 -9.83
CA GLU A 28 16.05 -19.02 -9.11
C GLU A 28 15.09 -20.10 -9.61
N ARG A 29 13.91 -19.71 -10.12
CA ARG A 29 12.97 -20.64 -10.77
C ARG A 29 13.52 -21.16 -12.09
N ILE A 30 14.18 -20.29 -12.87
CA ILE A 30 14.88 -20.65 -14.12
C ILE A 30 16.03 -21.61 -13.82
N GLN A 31 16.75 -21.40 -12.72
CA GLN A 31 17.84 -22.26 -12.25
C GLN A 31 17.38 -23.58 -11.61
N GLY A 32 16.08 -23.88 -11.63
CA GLY A 32 15.55 -25.19 -11.25
C GLY A 32 14.94 -25.28 -9.85
N ARG A 33 14.76 -24.17 -9.11
CA ARG A 33 13.91 -24.23 -7.91
C ARG A 33 12.52 -24.71 -8.28
N THR A 34 11.96 -25.64 -7.52
CA THR A 34 10.58 -26.13 -7.70
C THR A 34 9.66 -25.80 -6.54
N THR A 35 10.21 -25.55 -5.34
CA THR A 35 9.43 -25.16 -4.17
C THR A 35 8.84 -23.76 -4.34
N PRO A 36 7.51 -23.58 -4.16
CA PRO A 36 6.90 -22.25 -4.15
C PRO A 36 7.40 -21.41 -2.97
N GLU A 37 7.72 -20.15 -3.23
CA GLU A 37 8.05 -19.16 -2.20
C GLU A 37 6.93 -18.11 -2.14
N HIS A 38 6.48 -17.77 -0.94
CA HIS A 38 5.52 -16.70 -0.71
C HIS A 38 6.03 -15.74 0.37
N GLU A 39 6.13 -14.45 0.02
CA GLU A 39 6.61 -13.40 0.90
C GLU A 39 5.68 -12.20 0.85
N VAL A 40 5.40 -11.61 2.02
CA VAL A 40 4.58 -10.41 2.16
C VAL A 40 5.48 -9.22 2.45
N LEU A 41 5.58 -8.29 1.50
CA LEU A 41 6.32 -7.05 1.67
C LEU A 41 5.47 -5.99 2.39
N PRO A 42 6.07 -5.19 3.28
CA PRO A 42 5.33 -4.22 4.08
C PRO A 42 4.73 -3.10 3.22
N ALA A 43 3.43 -2.92 3.32
CA ALA A 43 2.72 -1.78 2.76
C ALA A 43 2.56 -0.68 3.83
N HIS A 44 2.48 0.58 3.39
CA HIS A 44 2.35 1.71 4.30
C HIS A 44 1.18 2.61 3.92
N LEU A 45 0.37 3.00 4.90
CA LEU A 45 -0.64 4.05 4.70
C LEU A 45 0.04 5.41 4.58
N VAL A 46 -0.28 6.14 3.52
CA VAL A 46 0.13 7.52 3.29
C VAL A 46 -1.11 8.38 3.34
N VAL A 47 -1.30 9.09 4.44
CA VAL A 47 -2.43 10.01 4.65
C VAL A 47 -2.17 11.34 3.94
N ARG A 48 -3.18 11.84 3.22
CA ARG A 48 -3.16 13.13 2.52
C ARG A 48 -4.53 13.82 2.63
N GLN A 49 -4.75 14.85 1.82
CA GLN A 49 -5.89 15.76 1.89
C GLN A 49 -7.22 15.14 1.46
N SER A 50 -7.22 14.04 0.70
CA SER A 50 -8.45 13.36 0.29
C SER A 50 -9.18 12.63 1.43
N THR A 51 -8.63 12.63 2.64
CA THR A 51 -9.26 12.04 3.82
C THR A 51 -9.14 13.01 4.99
N THR A 52 -10.27 13.38 5.57
CA THR A 52 -10.34 14.29 6.72
C THR A 52 -11.07 13.60 7.87
N ARG A 53 -10.85 14.09 9.09
CA ARG A 53 -11.59 13.64 10.25
C ARG A 53 -13.00 14.23 10.18
N SER A 54 -14.03 13.39 10.24
CA SER A 54 -15.40 13.87 10.44
C SER A 54 -15.53 14.37 11.88
N SER A 55 -15.78 15.67 12.06
CA SER A 55 -16.23 16.22 13.34
C SER A 55 -17.75 16.14 13.38
N THR A 56 -18.28 15.03 13.89
CA THR A 56 -19.70 14.97 14.23
C THR A 56 -19.91 15.82 15.49
N THR A 57 -20.28 17.08 15.30
CA THR A 57 -20.90 17.88 16.37
C THR A 57 -22.27 17.28 16.62
N ARG A 58 -22.42 16.52 17.71
CA ARG A 58 -23.76 16.20 18.22
C ARG A 58 -24.30 17.48 18.87
N GLU A 59 -25.01 18.29 18.10
CA GLU A 59 -25.98 19.22 18.68
C GLU A 59 -27.11 18.38 19.25
N GLY A 60 -26.96 17.97 20.52
CA GLY A 60 -28.10 17.60 21.33
C GLY A 60 -28.83 18.90 21.68
N THR A 61 -30.02 19.11 21.12
CA THR A 61 -30.98 20.07 21.64
C THR A 61 -31.68 19.43 22.85
N PRO A 62 -31.53 19.95 24.08
CA PRO A 62 -32.45 19.65 25.16
C PRO A 62 -33.52 20.75 25.23
N ALA A 63 -34.78 20.39 24.97
CA ALA A 63 -36.00 20.89 25.63
C ALA A 63 -37.22 20.34 24.89
#